data_AF-A0A964W4J4-F1
#
_entry.id   AF-A0A964W4J4-F1
#
_cell.length_a   1.000
_cell.length_b   1.000
_cell.length_c   1.000
_cell.angle_alpha   90.00
_cell.angle_beta   90.00
_cell.angle_gamma   90.00
#
_symmetry.space_group_name_H-M   'P 1'
#
loop_
_entity.id
_entity.type
_entity.pdbx_description
1 polymer ?
#
loop_
_entity_poly.entity_id
_entity_poly.type
_entity_poly.pdbx_seq_one_letter_code
_entity_poly.pdbx_strand_id
1 'polypeptide(L)'
;MEKRKYESKTLIAEYRYLSKNEEFRFSETAYRLKDGLIIIEYDGAPLSLYGLKLSYKKNIGRRGIFSVTDDDYEFWKSFRGRIEGGSFTDYEAERNDDIEKVREKYYKQVNGEHENILESLSCDELPY
;
A
#
# COMPACT_ATOMS: atom_id res chain seq x y z
N MET A 1 16.26 19.55 4.21
CA MET A 1 15.61 18.28 3.84
C MET A 1 15.94 18.01 2.38
N GLU A 2 16.69 16.96 2.06
CA GLU A 2 17.12 16.67 0.68
C GLU A 2 15.94 16.15 -0.15
N LYS A 3 15.50 16.94 -1.12
CA LYS A 3 14.35 16.63 -1.99
C LYS A 3 14.54 15.35 -2.82
N ARG A 4 15.78 14.91 -3.04
CA ARG A 4 16.13 13.72 -3.85
C ARG A 4 15.69 12.39 -3.22
N LYS A 5 15.58 12.29 -1.89
CA LYS A 5 15.20 11.04 -1.21
C LYS A 5 13.76 10.57 -1.56
N TYR A 6 12.94 11.46 -2.12
CA TYR A 6 11.55 11.20 -2.49
C TYR A 6 11.32 11.07 -4.00
N GLU A 7 12.36 11.11 -4.84
CA GLU A 7 12.24 11.02 -6.31
C GLU A 7 11.66 9.68 -6.78
N SER A 8 11.70 8.65 -5.94
CA SER A 8 11.05 7.38 -6.19
C SER A 8 10.34 6.89 -4.95
N LYS A 9 9.08 7.30 -4.82
CA LYS A 9 8.14 6.86 -3.80
C LYS A 9 6.96 6.16 -4.47
N THR A 10 6.58 4.99 -3.97
CA THR A 10 5.41 4.26 -4.42
C THR A 10 4.26 4.56 -3.48
N LEU A 11 3.13 5.04 -4.01
CA LEU A 11 1.90 5.20 -3.24
C LEU A 11 1.41 3.83 -2.79
N ILE A 12 1.23 3.65 -1.48
CA ILE A 12 0.78 2.38 -0.89
C ILE A 12 -0.59 2.49 -0.21
N ALA A 13 -0.93 3.63 0.39
CA ALA A 13 -2.25 3.84 0.97
C ALA A 13 -2.57 5.34 1.08
N GLU A 14 -3.85 5.66 1.16
CA GLU A 14 -4.33 7.03 1.37
C GLU A 14 -5.56 7.05 2.28
N TYR A 15 -5.60 8.04 3.19
CA TYR A 15 -6.78 8.40 3.95
C TYR A 15 -7.16 9.85 3.66
N ARG A 16 -8.45 10.12 3.42
CA ARG A 16 -8.98 11.47 3.24
C ARG A 16 -10.17 11.69 4.14
N TYR A 17 -10.13 12.74 4.94
CA TYR A 17 -11.26 13.22 5.70
C TYR A 17 -11.93 14.39 5.00
N LEU A 18 -13.11 14.13 4.44
CA LEU A 18 -13.84 15.08 3.59
C LEU A 18 -14.96 15.76 4.40
N SER A 19 -14.58 16.71 5.24
CA SER A 19 -15.55 17.62 5.87
C SER A 19 -16.18 18.57 4.85
N LYS A 20 -17.44 18.93 5.05
CA LYS A 20 -18.11 20.01 4.28
C LYS A 20 -17.38 21.35 4.45
N ASN A 21 -16.86 21.60 5.65
CA ASN A 21 -16.05 22.78 5.91
C ASN A 21 -14.57 22.46 5.56
N GLU A 22 -14.03 23.21 4.60
CA GLU A 22 -12.68 23.01 4.07
C GLU A 22 -11.60 23.21 5.13
N GLU A 23 -11.86 24.04 6.14
CA GLU A 23 -10.92 24.30 7.23
C GLU A 23 -10.62 23.08 8.10
N PHE A 24 -11.49 22.06 8.05
CA PHE A 24 -11.37 20.81 8.80
C PHE A 24 -10.90 19.62 7.95
N ARG A 25 -10.73 19.81 6.64
CA ARG A 25 -10.29 18.74 5.75
C ARG A 25 -8.84 18.36 6.03
N PHE A 26 -8.54 17.09 5.87
CA PHE A 26 -7.17 16.61 5.89
C PHE A 26 -7.01 15.32 5.09
N SER A 27 -5.79 15.07 4.66
CA SER A 27 -5.38 13.83 4.01
C SER A 27 -4.08 13.31 4.59
N GLU A 28 -3.94 12.00 4.54
CA GLU A 28 -2.76 11.26 4.97
C GLU A 28 -2.39 10.30 3.86
N THR A 29 -1.21 10.45 3.29
CA THR A 29 -0.78 9.68 2.14
C THR A 29 0.47 8.90 2.50
N ALA A 30 0.37 7.58 2.47
CA ALA A 30 1.46 6.68 2.79
C ALA A 30 2.22 6.28 1.51
N TYR A 31 3.54 6.30 1.60
CA TYR A 31 4.43 5.89 0.52
C TYR A 31 5.49 4.91 1.00
N ARG A 32 5.85 3.95 0.14
CA ARG A 32 7.03 3.11 0.28
C ARG A 32 8.17 3.68 -0.57
N LEU A 33 9.32 3.91 0.05
CA LEU A 33 10.54 4.34 -0.61
C LEU A 33 11.26 3.13 -1.23
N LYS A 34 12.21 3.39 -2.15
CA LYS A 34 13.02 2.32 -2.78
C LYS A 34 13.81 1.47 -1.79
N ASP A 35 14.23 2.06 -0.67
CA ASP A 35 14.94 1.37 0.41
C ASP A 35 14.00 0.57 1.34
N GLY A 36 12.71 0.49 1.01
CA GLY A 36 11.69 -0.22 1.78
C GLY A 36 11.09 0.60 2.91
N LEU A 37 11.66 1.77 3.24
CA LEU A 37 11.15 2.62 4.31
C LEU A 37 9.76 3.16 3.98
N ILE A 38 8.91 3.24 4.99
CA ILE A 38 7.58 3.81 4.88
C ILE A 38 7.59 5.24 5.41
N ILE A 39 6.96 6.13 4.64
CA ILE A 39 6.71 7.51 5.04
C ILE A 39 5.22 7.80 4.93
N ILE A 40 4.71 8.66 5.80
CA ILE A 40 3.36 9.18 5.70
C ILE A 40 3.44 10.71 5.62
N GLU A 41 2.80 11.24 4.59
CA GLU A 41 2.62 12.67 4.36
C GLU A 41 1.26 13.10 4.90
N TYR A 42 1.28 14.04 5.82
CA TYR A 42 0.09 14.62 6.44
C TYR A 42 -0.13 16.01 5.84
N ASP A 43 -1.29 16.22 5.25
CA ASP A 43 -1.76 17.52 4.80
C ASP A 43 -3.07 17.88 5.48
N GLY A 44 -3.04 18.89 6.32
CA GLY A 44 -4.20 19.39 7.05
C GLY A 44 -4.48 20.85 6.78
N ALA A 45 -5.77 21.16 6.67
CA ALA A 45 -6.25 22.53 6.73
C ALA A 45 -6.05 23.15 8.14
N PRO A 46 -6.18 24.47 8.31
CA PRO A 46 -5.80 25.16 9.56
C PRO A 46 -6.53 24.68 10.83
N LEU A 47 -7.77 24.22 10.70
CA LEU A 47 -8.60 23.69 11.78
C LEU A 47 -8.77 22.17 11.71
N SER A 48 -7.95 21.49 10.89
CA SER A 48 -7.91 20.03 10.87
C SER A 48 -7.57 19.47 12.26
N LEU A 49 -8.13 18.30 12.56
CA LEU A 49 -8.02 17.58 13.84
C LEU A 49 -6.60 17.07 14.17
N TYR A 50 -5.55 17.65 13.59
CA TYR A 50 -4.19 17.23 13.83
C TYR A 50 -3.68 17.64 15.22
N GLY A 51 -3.91 16.70 16.14
CA GLY A 51 -3.18 16.45 17.37
C GLY A 51 -2.98 14.94 17.55
N LEU A 52 -2.73 14.22 16.45
CA LEU A 52 -2.62 12.77 16.48
C LEU A 52 -1.21 12.30 16.77
N LYS A 53 -1.16 11.32 17.66
CA LYS A 53 0.01 10.66 18.17
C LYS A 53 0.29 9.46 17.27
N LEU A 54 1.29 9.57 16.39
CA LEU A 54 1.70 8.48 15.47
C LEU A 54 2.10 7.22 16.22
N SER A 55 2.74 7.42 17.36
CA SER A 55 3.14 6.41 18.32
C SER A 55 3.28 7.08 19.67
N TYR A 56 3.44 6.32 20.76
CA TYR A 56 3.58 6.87 22.12
C TYR A 56 4.62 8.00 22.28
N LYS A 57 5.53 8.19 21.31
CA LYS A 57 6.61 9.17 21.33
C LYS A 57 6.58 10.22 20.20
N LYS A 58 5.64 10.17 19.24
CA LYS A 58 5.64 11.06 18.05
C LYS A 58 4.32 11.83 17.92
N ASN A 59 4.41 13.16 17.91
CA ASN A 59 3.30 14.06 17.62
C ASN A 59 3.45 14.66 16.21
N ILE A 60 2.37 14.75 15.46
CA ILE A 60 2.35 15.34 14.11
C ILE A 60 1.95 16.82 14.20
N GLY A 61 2.68 17.70 13.49
CA GLY A 61 2.21 19.06 13.20
C GLY A 61 1.18 19.06 12.07
N ARG A 62 0.38 20.13 11.93
CA ARG A 62 -0.74 20.22 10.95
C ARG A 62 -0.40 19.85 9.50
N ARG A 63 0.88 19.92 9.13
CA ARG A 63 1.45 19.39 7.88
C ARG A 63 2.84 18.81 8.14
N GLY A 64 3.19 17.73 7.45
CA GLY A 64 4.54 17.19 7.51
C GLY A 64 4.69 15.79 6.95
N ILE A 65 5.93 15.37 6.74
CA ILE A 65 6.26 14.01 6.29
C ILE A 65 7.02 13.31 7.42
N PHE A 66 6.55 12.13 7.81
CA PHE A 66 7.14 11.36 8.90
C PHE A 66 7.49 9.96 8.41
N SER A 67 8.68 9.48 8.77
CA SER A 67 9.04 8.07 8.61
C SER A 67 8.43 7.25 9.74
N VAL A 68 7.79 6.16 9.37
CA VAL A 68 7.10 5.22 10.27
C VAL A 68 7.71 3.84 10.15
N THR A 69 7.60 3.05 11.22
CA THR A 69 7.95 1.63 11.18
C THR A 69 6.81 0.83 10.53
N ASP A 70 7.06 -0.41 10.15
CA ASP A 70 5.99 -1.29 9.63
C ASP A 70 4.87 -1.49 10.67
N ASP A 71 5.21 -1.65 11.96
CA ASP A 71 4.23 -1.75 13.05
C ASP A 71 3.37 -0.48 13.19
N ASP A 72 4.01 0.70 13.12
CA ASP A 72 3.29 1.99 13.15
C ASP A 72 2.38 2.14 11.92
N TYR A 73 2.80 1.64 10.76
CA TYR A 73 2.03 1.67 9.51
C TYR A 73 0.80 0.76 9.59
N GLU A 74 0.96 -0.48 10.05
CA GLU A 74 -0.16 -1.42 10.24
C GLU A 74 -1.17 -0.89 11.28
N PHE A 75 -0.67 -0.29 12.37
CA PHE A 75 -1.53 0.39 13.33
C PHE A 75 -2.30 1.54 12.67
N TRP A 76 -1.62 2.40 11.92
CA TRP A 76 -2.23 3.52 11.21
C TRP A 76 -3.30 3.06 10.22
N LYS A 77 -3.01 2.03 9.43
CA LYS A 77 -3.91 1.40 8.47
C LYS A 77 -5.17 0.85 9.14
N SER A 78 -5.00 0.08 10.21
CA SER A 78 -6.12 -0.48 10.98
C SER A 78 -6.97 0.61 11.63
N PHE A 79 -6.33 1.65 12.18
CA PHE A 79 -7.01 2.76 12.81
C PHE A 79 -7.81 3.57 11.81
N ARG A 80 -7.22 3.94 10.65
CA ARG A 80 -7.89 4.75 9.63
C ARG A 80 -8.98 4.01 8.88
N GLY A 81 -8.84 2.70 8.68
CA GLY A 81 -9.91 1.87 8.10
C GLY A 81 -11.18 1.79 8.95
N ARG A 82 -11.13 2.15 10.25
CA ARG A 82 -12.28 2.07 11.18
C ARG A 82 -12.99 3.40 11.41
N ILE A 83 -12.45 4.52 10.93
CA ILE A 83 -13.02 5.84 11.21
C ILE A 83 -14.13 6.15 10.21
N GLU A 84 -15.35 6.28 10.71
CA GLU A 84 -16.49 6.76 9.93
C GLU A 84 -16.31 8.23 9.51
N GLY A 85 -16.68 8.55 8.27
CA GLY A 85 -16.59 9.90 7.72
C GLY A 85 -15.28 10.22 6.97
N GLY A 86 -14.35 9.27 6.87
CA GLY A 86 -13.20 9.34 5.97
C GLY A 86 -13.23 8.28 4.88
N SER A 87 -12.54 8.54 3.77
CA SER A 87 -12.27 7.57 2.72
C SER A 87 -10.87 7.00 2.93
N PHE A 88 -10.77 5.68 3.10
CA PHE A 88 -9.51 4.96 3.16
C PHE A 88 -9.33 4.10 1.90
N THR A 89 -8.14 4.11 1.32
CA THR A 89 -7.79 3.33 0.13
C THR A 89 -6.43 2.68 0.31
N ASP A 90 -6.36 1.37 0.05
CA ASP A 90 -5.16 0.55 0.18
C ASP A 90 -4.70 0.08 -1.20
N TYR A 91 -3.82 0.87 -1.82
CA TYR A 91 -3.28 0.59 -3.14
C TYR A 91 -2.26 -0.56 -3.15
N GLU A 92 -1.67 -0.88 -1.99
CA GLU A 92 -0.74 -1.98 -1.84
C GLU A 92 -1.48 -3.32 -1.88
N ALA A 93 -2.62 -3.43 -1.19
CA ALA A 93 -3.49 -4.60 -1.28
C ALA A 93 -4.04 -4.79 -2.70
N GLU A 94 -4.58 -3.75 -3.33
CA GLU A 94 -5.09 -3.82 -4.72
C GLU A 94 -4.03 -4.35 -5.70
N ARG A 95 -2.80 -3.85 -5.58
CA ARG A 95 -1.68 -4.27 -6.43
C ARG A 95 -1.26 -5.71 -6.16
N ASN A 96 -1.24 -6.13 -4.90
CA ASN A 96 -0.87 -7.49 -4.52
C ASN A 96 -1.88 -8.50 -5.04
N ASP A 97 -3.18 -8.19 -4.94
CA ASP A 97 -4.27 -8.99 -5.51
C ASP A 97 -4.12 -9.17 -7.03
N ASP A 98 -3.79 -8.10 -7.75
CA ASP A 98 -3.60 -8.16 -9.20
C ASP A 98 -2.38 -9.00 -9.58
N ILE A 99 -1.28 -8.90 -8.82
CA ILE A 99 -0.10 -9.74 -9.01
C ILE A 99 -0.43 -11.21 -8.74
N GLU A 100 -1.19 -11.50 -7.70
CA GLU A 100 -1.60 -12.86 -7.35
C GLU A 100 -2.47 -13.49 -8.44
N LYS A 101 -3.45 -12.75 -8.97
CA LYS A 101 -4.28 -13.20 -10.11
C LYS A 101 -3.43 -13.49 -11.35
N VAL A 102 -2.40 -12.68 -11.63
CA VAL A 102 -1.49 -12.93 -12.76
C VAL A 102 -0.66 -14.19 -12.51
N ARG A 103 -0.15 -14.39 -11.29
CA ARG A 103 0.58 -15.62 -10.91
C ARG A 103 -0.29 -16.86 -11.07
N GLU A 104 -1.54 -16.83 -10.60
CA GLU A 104 -2.47 -17.96 -10.76
C GLU A 104 -2.72 -18.30 -12.23
N LYS A 105 -2.94 -17.28 -13.08
CA LYS A 105 -3.11 -17.49 -14.53
C LYS A 105 -1.87 -18.12 -15.16
N TYR A 106 -0.69 -17.62 -14.79
CA TYR A 106 0.57 -18.17 -15.26
C TYR A 106 0.75 -19.64 -14.87
N TYR A 107 0.50 -20.01 -13.61
CA TYR A 107 0.58 -21.41 -13.17
C TYR A 107 -0.44 -22.31 -13.86
N LYS A 108 -1.66 -21.83 -14.13
CA LYS A 108 -2.65 -22.58 -14.92
C LYS A 108 -2.16 -22.84 -16.34
N GLN A 109 -1.52 -21.85 -16.97
CA GLN A 109 -0.94 -22.02 -18.31
C GLN A 109 0.19 -23.05 -18.30
N VAL A 110 1.14 -22.93 -17.38
CA VAL A 110 2.27 -23.87 -17.24
C VAL A 110 1.77 -25.29 -16.98
N ASN A 111 0.76 -25.47 -16.12
CA ASN A 111 0.18 -26.78 -15.89
C ASN A 111 -0.48 -27.36 -17.14
N GLY A 112 -1.25 -26.57 -17.90
CA GLY A 112 -1.84 -27.03 -19.15
C GLY A 112 -0.79 -27.38 -20.22
N GLU A 113 0.29 -26.61 -20.32
CA GLU A 113 1.42 -26.93 -21.20
C GLU A 113 2.11 -28.24 -20.75
N HIS A 114 2.28 -28.46 -19.45
CA HIS A 114 2.85 -29.69 -18.92
C HIS A 114 1.97 -30.92 -19.19
N GLU A 115 0.65 -30.81 -18.98
CA GLU A 115 -0.32 -31.87 -19.30
C GLU A 115 -0.30 -32.20 -20.80
N ASN A 116 -0.30 -31.19 -21.67
CA ASN A 116 -0.20 -31.40 -23.12
C ASN A 116 1.12 -32.09 -23.53
N ILE A 117 2.24 -31.74 -22.89
CA ILE A 117 3.53 -32.41 -23.14
C ILE A 117 3.47 -33.88 -22.69
N LEU A 118 2.91 -34.15 -21.51
CA LEU A 118 2.75 -35.52 -21.00
C LEU A 118 1.82 -36.37 -21.89
N GLU A 119 0.73 -35.79 -22.40
CA GLU A 119 -0.17 -36.46 -23.35
C GLU A 119 0.49 -36.70 -24.72
N SER A 120 1.35 -35.77 -25.16
CA SER A 120 2.11 -35.93 -26.41
C SER A 120 3.23 -36.97 -26.32
N LEU A 121 3.69 -37.29 -25.11
CA LEU A 121 4.62 -38.37 -24.83
C LEU A 121 3.85 -39.71 -24.72
N SER A 122 3.33 -40.22 -25.84
CA SER A 122 2.91 -41.62 -25.91
C SER A 122 4.13 -42.52 -25.66
N CYS A 123 3.95 -43.61 -24.89
CA CYS A 123 4.96 -44.59 -24.42
C CYS A 123 5.95 -45.19 -25.46
N ASP A 124 5.94 -44.75 -26.72
CA ASP A 124 6.71 -45.31 -27.83
C ASP A 124 8.06 -44.60 -28.09
N GLU A 125 8.38 -43.49 -27.41
CA GLU A 125 9.62 -42.71 -27.63
C GLU A 125 10.60 -42.67 -26.43
N LEU A 126 10.42 -43.52 -25.42
CA LEU A 126 11.43 -43.63 -24.35
C LEU A 126 12.49 -44.67 -24.74
N PRO A 127 13.78 -44.28 -24.91
CA PRO A 127 14.84 -45.25 -25.15
C PRO A 127 15.07 -46.08 -23.87
N TYR A 128 15.11 -47.40 -24.05
CA TYR A 128 15.40 -48.42 -23.02
C TYR A 128 16.73 -48.17 -22.29
#